data_AF-A0ABD5DXS2-F1
#
_entry.id   AF-A0ABD5DXS2-F1
#
_cell.length_a   1.000
_cell.length_b   1.000
_cell.length_c   1.000
_cell.angle_alpha   90.00
_cell.angle_beta   90.00
_cell.angle_gamma   90.00
#
_symmetry.space_group_name_H-M   'P 1'
#
loop_
_entity.id
_entity.type
_entity.pdbx_description
1 polymer ?
#
loop_
_entity_poly.entity_id
_entity_poly.type
_entity_poly.pdbx_seq_one_letter_code
_entity_poly.pdbx_strand_id
1 'polypeptide(L)'
;VTSSLTFSGKLIGGCLEIISRLAGTPFGNVPLFKASNSPQGIILYFENVEMAPCELTRALFSLRLQGWFDNLNGVLIGRSA
;
A
#
# COMPACT_ATOMS: atom_id res chain seq x y z
N VAL A 1 20.42 -6.10 14.01
CA VAL A 1 21.07 -6.00 12.69
C VAL A 1 20.01 -6.25 11.64
N THR A 2 19.66 -5.25 10.83
CA THR A 2 18.72 -5.43 9.71
C THR A 2 19.48 -6.07 8.55
N SER A 3 19.11 -7.29 8.16
CA SER A 3 19.61 -7.92 6.93
C SER A 3 19.05 -7.20 5.71
N SER A 4 19.79 -7.18 4.59
CA SER A 4 19.28 -6.66 3.33
C SER A 4 18.10 -7.52 2.84
N LEU A 5 17.04 -6.86 2.36
CA LEU A 5 15.87 -7.49 1.76
C LEU A 5 15.80 -7.11 0.27
N THR A 6 15.61 -8.10 -0.60
CA THR A 6 15.49 -7.89 -2.05
C THR A 6 14.17 -8.48 -2.52
N PHE A 7 13.38 -7.69 -3.23
CA PHE A 7 12.13 -8.10 -3.87
C PHE A 7 11.90 -7.26 -5.13
N SER A 8 11.11 -7.78 -6.06
CA SER A 8 10.75 -7.11 -7.32
C SER A 8 9.26 -7.26 -7.58
N GLY A 9 8.71 -6.38 -8.40
CA GLY A 9 7.30 -6.36 -8.74
C GLY A 9 6.89 -5.00 -9.29
N LYS A 10 5.61 -4.88 -9.67
CA LYS A 10 5.08 -3.61 -10.15
C LYS A 10 4.84 -2.68 -8.97
N LEU A 11 5.50 -1.53 -8.99
CA LEU A 11 5.36 -0.49 -7.96
C LEU A 11 4.11 0.34 -8.24
N ILE A 12 3.20 0.41 -7.27
CA ILE A 12 2.03 1.31 -7.28
C ILE A 12 1.83 1.92 -5.90
N GLY A 13 1.20 3.09 -5.84
CA GLY A 13 0.89 3.76 -4.57
C GLY A 13 1.08 5.27 -4.65
N GLY A 14 1.46 5.90 -3.54
CA GLY A 14 1.64 7.35 -3.42
C GLY A 14 1.21 7.88 -2.04
N CYS A 15 0.61 9.07 -2.04
CA CYS A 15 0.19 9.76 -0.82
C CYS A 15 -0.97 9.03 -0.14
N LEU A 16 -0.75 8.57 1.10
CA LEU A 16 -1.69 7.78 1.86
C LEU A 16 -2.98 8.55 2.17
N GLU A 17 -2.88 9.87 2.43
CA GLU A 17 -4.02 10.78 2.58
C GLU A 17 -4.97 10.73 1.36
N ILE A 18 -4.42 10.62 0.16
CA ILE A 18 -5.18 10.63 -1.09
C ILE A 18 -5.70 9.23 -1.42
N ILE A 19 -4.81 8.24 -1.48
CA ILE A 19 -5.14 6.89 -1.95
C ILE A 19 -6.06 6.14 -0.97
N SER A 20 -5.99 6.43 0.33
CA SER A 20 -6.86 5.79 1.33
C SER A 20 -8.34 6.09 1.09
N ARG A 21 -8.65 7.19 0.38
CA ARG A 21 -10.01 7.57 -0.03
C ARG A 21 -10.57 6.66 -1.12
N LEU A 22 -9.71 5.93 -1.84
CA LEU A 22 -10.13 4.99 -2.89
C LEU A 22 -10.51 3.62 -2.32
N ALA A 23 -10.02 3.27 -1.14
CA ALA A 23 -10.28 1.97 -0.52
C ALA A 23 -11.77 1.77 -0.25
N GLY A 24 -12.30 0.61 -0.66
CA GLY A 24 -13.73 0.31 -0.61
C GLY A 24 -14.57 0.92 -1.75
N THR A 25 -13.95 1.70 -2.66
CA THR A 25 -14.61 2.19 -3.88
C THR A 25 -14.23 1.32 -5.09
N PRO A 26 -15.00 1.36 -6.20
CA PRO A 26 -14.64 0.67 -7.44
C PRO A 26 -13.28 1.10 -8.03
N PHE A 27 -12.83 2.32 -7.70
CA PHE A 27 -11.56 2.87 -8.21
C PHE A 27 -10.33 2.38 -7.42
N GLY A 28 -10.53 1.85 -6.21
CA GLY A 28 -9.47 1.33 -5.33
C GLY A 28 -9.46 -0.18 -5.21
N ASN A 29 -9.89 -0.91 -6.24
CA ASN A 29 -9.91 -2.38 -6.23
C ASN A 29 -8.51 -2.98 -6.46
N VAL A 30 -7.63 -2.76 -5.50
CA VAL A 30 -6.27 -3.32 -5.47
C VAL A 30 -6.26 -4.85 -5.47
N PRO A 31 -7.18 -5.57 -4.78
CA PRO A 31 -7.26 -7.03 -4.90
C PRO A 31 -7.43 -7.52 -6.35
N LEU A 32 -8.35 -6.91 -7.12
CA LEU A 32 -8.53 -7.24 -8.53
C LEU A 32 -7.31 -6.83 -9.37
N PHE A 33 -6.75 -5.65 -9.13
CA PHE A 33 -5.53 -5.22 -9.81
C PHE A 33 -4.38 -6.20 -9.62
N LYS A 34 -4.16 -6.71 -8.39
CA LYS A 34 -3.16 -7.73 -8.10
C LYS A 34 -3.37 -9.00 -8.92
N ALA A 35 -4.60 -9.51 -8.96
CA ALA A 35 -4.94 -10.71 -9.72
C ALA A 35 -4.59 -10.56 -11.22
N SER A 36 -4.81 -9.37 -11.80
CA SER A 36 -4.48 -9.08 -13.21
C SER A 36 -2.99 -8.84 -13.49
N ASN A 37 -2.13 -8.66 -12.48
CA ASN A 37 -0.69 -8.44 -12.65
C ASN A 37 0.15 -9.66 -12.23
N SER A 38 -0.47 -10.84 -12.11
CA SER A 38 0.27 -12.10 -12.04
C SER A 38 0.96 -12.38 -13.39
N PRO A 39 2.23 -12.86 -13.43
CA PRO A 39 3.05 -13.35 -12.30
C PRO A 39 4.00 -12.30 -11.69
N GLN A 40 4.01 -11.05 -12.17
CA GLN A 40 4.99 -10.04 -11.75
C GLN A 40 4.84 -9.62 -10.27
N GLY A 41 3.63 -9.72 -9.73
CA GLY A 41 3.32 -9.34 -8.35
C GLY A 41 3.41 -7.82 -8.12
N ILE A 42 2.98 -7.38 -6.94
CA ILE A 42 2.79 -5.96 -6.62
C ILE A 42 3.64 -5.53 -5.42
N ILE A 43 4.22 -4.35 -5.53
CA ILE A 43 4.83 -3.60 -4.42
C ILE A 43 3.95 -2.38 -4.16
N LEU A 44 3.47 -2.23 -2.92
CA LEU A 44 2.74 -1.01 -2.51
C LEU A 44 3.74 0.01 -1.95
N TYR A 45 3.63 1.25 -2.43
CA TYR A 45 4.39 2.39 -1.92
C TYR A 45 3.47 3.39 -1.23
N PHE A 46 3.79 3.76 0.00
CA PHE A 46 3.06 4.81 0.72
C PHE A 46 4.01 5.86 1.26
N GLU A 47 3.68 7.12 1.03
CA GLU A 47 4.20 8.26 1.77
C GLU A 47 3.02 9.05 2.35
N ASN A 48 3.30 9.91 3.33
CA ASN A 48 2.33 10.79 3.93
C ASN A 48 2.96 12.18 4.10
N VAL A 49 2.13 13.22 4.14
CA VAL A 49 2.61 14.58 4.32
C VAL A 49 2.56 14.96 5.80
N GLU A 50 1.35 15.08 6.38
CA GLU A 50 1.15 15.59 7.74
C GLU A 50 0.05 14.84 8.52
N MET A 51 -0.26 13.60 8.14
CA MET A 51 -1.16 12.76 8.96
C MET A 51 -0.66 12.61 10.41
N ALA A 52 -1.56 12.90 11.35
CA ALA A 52 -1.33 12.56 12.75
C ALA A 52 -1.24 11.02 12.92
N PRO A 53 -0.50 10.51 13.92
CA PRO A 53 -0.28 9.07 14.10
C PRO A 53 -1.57 8.22 14.13
N CYS A 54 -2.63 8.73 14.76
CA CYS A 54 -3.93 8.05 14.82
C CYS A 54 -4.60 7.98 13.44
N GLU A 55 -4.47 9.02 12.63
CA GLU A 55 -5.03 9.06 11.27
C GLU A 55 -4.27 8.14 10.33
N LEU A 56 -2.94 8.17 10.38
CA LEU A 56 -2.06 7.25 9.67
C LEU A 56 -2.43 5.79 9.98
N THR A 57 -2.53 5.45 11.26
CA THR A 57 -2.86 4.10 11.71
C THR A 57 -4.25 3.67 11.22
N ARG A 58 -5.24 4.56 11.30
CA ARG A 58 -6.61 4.30 10.83
C ARG A 58 -6.66 4.11 9.32
N ALA A 59 -5.92 4.91 8.54
CA ALA A 59 -5.83 4.77 7.10
C ALA A 59 -5.25 3.40 6.72
N LEU A 60 -4.09 3.03 7.30
CA LEU A 60 -3.46 1.72 7.07
C LEU A 60 -4.38 0.56 7.49
N PHE A 61 -5.07 0.69 8.62
CA PHE A 61 -6.01 -0.34 9.07
C PHE A 61 -7.19 -0.50 8.10
N SER A 62 -7.71 0.60 7.56
CA SER A 62 -8.75 0.57 6.53
C SER A 62 -8.27 -0.18 5.27
N LEU A 63 -7.06 0.12 4.78
CA LEU A 63 -6.47 -0.60 3.64
C LEU A 63 -6.35 -2.10 3.90
N ARG A 64 -5.97 -2.49 5.13
CA ARG A 64 -5.91 -3.90 5.54
C ARG A 64 -7.27 -4.57 5.49
N LEU A 65 -8.31 -3.94 6.02
CA LEU A 65 -9.67 -4.48 5.99
C LEU A 65 -10.21 -4.66 4.56
N GLN A 66 -9.71 -3.87 3.61
CA GLN A 66 -10.06 -3.96 2.19
C GLN A 66 -9.15 -4.92 1.40
N GLY A 67 -8.30 -5.69 2.08
CA GLY A 67 -7.44 -6.71 1.46
C GLY A 67 -6.29 -6.16 0.61
N TRP A 68 -5.87 -4.90 0.83
CA TRP A 68 -4.79 -4.30 0.05
C TRP A 68 -3.45 -5.01 0.30
N PHE A 69 -3.22 -5.45 1.54
CA PHE A 69 -1.95 -6.05 1.96
C PHE A 69 -1.79 -7.55 1.67
N ASP A 70 -2.84 -8.21 1.18
CA ASP A 70 -2.77 -9.64 0.91
C ASP A 70 -1.90 -9.94 -0.32
N ASN A 71 -1.04 -10.96 -0.26
CA ASN A 71 -0.24 -11.44 -1.41
C ASN A 71 0.59 -10.35 -2.13
N LEU A 72 1.25 -9.48 -1.37
CA LEU A 72 2.19 -8.50 -1.91
C LEU A 72 3.61 -9.06 -1.96
N ASN A 73 4.39 -8.58 -2.93
CA ASN A 73 5.83 -8.85 -2.98
C ASN A 73 6.60 -7.97 -1.99
N GLY A 74 6.03 -6.83 -1.61
CA GLY A 74 6.60 -5.95 -0.59
C GLY A 74 5.80 -4.67 -0.36
N VAL A 75 6.19 -3.95 0.68
CA VAL A 75 5.67 -2.62 1.01
C VAL A 75 6.86 -1.67 1.20
N LEU A 76 6.80 -0.51 0.55
CA LEU A 76 7.75 0.58 0.71
C LEU A 76 7.06 1.73 1.42
N ILE A 77 7.59 2.12 2.58
CA ILE A 77 7.08 3.26 3.36
C ILE A 77 8.08 4.41 3.25
N GLY A 78 7.62 5.54 2.72
CA GLY A 78 8.36 6.80 2.71
C GLY A 78 8.58 7.30 4.14
N ARG A 79 9.66 8.05 4.35
CA ARG A 79 9.93 8.65 5.66
C ARG A 79 8.87 9.72 5.93
N SER A 80 8.20 9.64 7.09
CA SER A 80 7.43 10.76 7.62
C SER A 80 8.39 11.89 8.02
N ALA A 81 8.01 13.13 7.75
CA ALA A 81 8.74 14.32 8.19
C ALA A 81 8.47 14.64 9.66
#